data_AF-A0A1G7A8S0-F1
#
_entry.id   AF-A0A1G7A8S0-F1
#
_cell.length_a   1.000
_cell.length_b   1.000
_cell.length_c   1.000
_cell.angle_alpha   90.00
_cell.angle_beta   90.00
_cell.angle_gamma   90.00
#
_symmetry.space_group_name_H-M   'P 1'
#
loop_
_entity.id
_entity.type
_entity.pdbx_description
1 polymer ?
#
loop_
_entity_poly.entity_id
_entity_poly.type
_entity_poly.pdbx_seq_one_letter_code
_entity_poly.pdbx_strand_id
1 'polypeptide(L)'
;MSTNPSRTLRALSATLFLTIGIGAHAANLGFLQNTPMSFMNQADYASLQKAVHDAVANKADGESTTWSNEGSRNSVRVNSTITPSNTQKEGDKTCRDTEVVLNAKGQSMTLRPHFCRTGEGAWVFQKQH
;
A
#
# COMPACT_ATOMS: atom_id res chain seq x y z
N MET A 1 -51.78 -27.10 54.97
CA MET A 1 -52.85 -26.88 53.97
C MET A 1 -52.88 -25.39 53.65
N SER A 2 -52.28 -24.96 52.55
CA SER A 2 -52.73 -23.78 51.77
C SER A 2 -51.90 -23.67 50.49
N THR A 3 -52.57 -23.24 49.44
CA THR A 3 -52.31 -23.41 48.02
C THR A 3 -51.39 -22.34 47.42
N ASN A 4 -50.68 -22.74 46.36
CA ASN A 4 -49.99 -21.91 45.37
C ASN A 4 -50.95 -20.87 44.74
N PRO A 5 -50.45 -19.71 44.28
CA PRO A 5 -50.55 -19.47 42.84
C PRO A 5 -49.36 -18.71 42.22
N SER A 6 -49.07 -19.15 41.01
CA SER A 6 -48.37 -18.47 39.92
C SER A 6 -48.72 -16.98 39.78
N ARG A 7 -47.72 -16.16 39.43
CA ARG A 7 -47.85 -15.06 38.44
C ARG A 7 -46.51 -14.41 38.11
N THR A 8 -46.13 -14.61 36.86
CA THR A 8 -45.13 -13.86 36.10
C THR A 8 -45.43 -12.36 36.13
N LEU A 9 -44.45 -11.52 36.47
CA LEU A 9 -44.52 -10.08 36.19
C LEU A 9 -43.19 -9.57 35.65
N ARG A 10 -43.27 -9.13 34.39
CA ARG A 10 -42.22 -8.51 33.58
C ARG A 10 -41.75 -7.19 34.24
N ALA A 11 -40.46 -7.05 34.51
CA ALA A 11 -39.86 -5.75 34.80
C ALA A 11 -39.08 -5.28 33.56
N LEU A 12 -39.70 -4.37 32.80
CA LEU A 12 -39.09 -3.62 31.70
C LEU A 12 -38.16 -2.56 32.31
N SER A 13 -36.85 -2.71 32.17
CA SER A 13 -35.89 -1.64 32.46
C SER A 13 -35.29 -1.18 31.14
N ALA A 14 -35.77 -0.03 30.65
CA ALA A 14 -35.29 0.61 29.43
C ALA A 14 -33.97 1.35 29.71
N THR A 15 -32.85 0.74 29.33
CA THR A 15 -31.52 1.36 29.38
C THR A 15 -31.36 2.30 28.18
N LEU A 16 -31.56 3.60 28.38
CA LEU A 16 -31.27 4.62 27.38
C LEU A 16 -29.75 4.85 27.29
N PHE A 17 -29.08 4.13 26.39
CA PHE A 17 -27.68 4.40 26.04
C PHE A 17 -27.60 5.66 25.18
N LEU A 18 -27.14 6.77 25.77
CA LEU A 18 -26.69 7.95 25.00
C LEU A 18 -25.38 7.60 24.29
N THR A 19 -25.48 7.13 23.05
CA THR A 19 -24.32 6.98 22.16
C THR A 19 -23.90 8.36 21.68
N ILE A 20 -22.80 8.88 22.23
CA ILE A 20 -22.10 10.03 21.64
C ILE A 20 -21.50 9.53 20.33
N GLY A 21 -22.18 9.80 19.22
CA GLY A 21 -21.73 9.44 17.89
C GLY A 21 -20.47 10.23 17.54
N ILE A 22 -19.31 9.61 17.72
CA ILE A 22 -18.08 10.09 17.10
C ILE A 22 -18.30 9.88 15.59
N GLY A 23 -18.55 10.97 14.87
CA GLY A 23 -18.73 10.94 13.42
C GLY A 23 -17.51 10.28 12.79
N ALA A 24 -17.70 9.09 12.22
CA ALA A 24 -16.70 8.49 11.35
C ALA A 24 -16.65 9.34 10.07
N HIS A 25 -15.72 10.29 10.01
CA HIS A 25 -15.46 11.02 8.79
C HIS A 25 -14.83 10.04 7.78
N ALA A 26 -15.63 9.59 6.82
CA ALA A 26 -15.10 8.92 5.64
C ALA A 26 -14.34 9.97 4.83
N ALA A 27 -13.01 9.98 4.92
CA ALA A 27 -12.19 10.73 3.98
C ALA A 27 -12.47 10.17 2.58
N ASN A 28 -13.08 10.97 1.70
CA ASN A 28 -13.35 10.55 0.34
C ASN A 28 -12.03 10.50 -0.43
N LEU A 29 -11.45 9.30 -0.55
CA LEU A 29 -10.21 9.04 -1.29
C LEU A 29 -10.42 8.99 -2.81
N GLY A 30 -11.42 9.69 -3.35
CA GLY A 30 -11.75 9.71 -4.78
C GLY A 30 -10.56 10.06 -5.68
N PHE A 31 -9.61 10.86 -5.18
CA PHE A 31 -8.37 11.17 -5.90
C PHE A 31 -7.47 9.95 -6.16
N LEU A 32 -7.57 8.89 -5.34
CA LEU A 32 -6.79 7.65 -5.51
C LEU A 32 -7.43 6.69 -6.50
N GLN A 33 -8.73 6.84 -6.80
CA GLN A 33 -9.48 5.87 -7.61
C GLN A 33 -9.04 5.83 -9.08
N ASN A 34 -8.44 6.91 -9.58
CA ASN A 34 -7.96 7.00 -10.96
C ASN A 34 -6.44 7.19 -10.93
N THR A 35 -5.71 6.16 -10.49
CA THR A 35 -4.25 6.13 -10.55
C THR A 35 -3.81 4.81 -11.17
N PRO A 36 -2.64 4.74 -11.83
CA PRO A 36 -2.10 3.46 -12.30
C PRO A 36 -2.05 2.38 -11.22
N MET A 37 -1.83 2.75 -9.95
CA MET A 37 -1.90 1.82 -8.83
C MET A 37 -3.30 1.29 -8.57
N SER A 38 -4.37 2.09 -8.67
CA SER A 38 -5.73 1.59 -8.40
C SER A 38 -6.21 0.53 -9.39
N PHE A 39 -5.54 0.40 -10.55
CA PHE A 39 -5.84 -0.62 -11.54
C PHE A 39 -5.07 -1.93 -11.33
N MET A 40 -4.09 -1.99 -10.42
CA MET A 40 -3.29 -3.19 -10.19
C MET A 40 -3.97 -4.16 -9.24
N ASN A 41 -3.78 -5.46 -9.47
CA ASN A 41 -4.15 -6.50 -8.52
C ASN A 41 -2.95 -6.91 -7.64
N GLN A 42 -3.16 -7.79 -6.66
CA GLN A 42 -2.10 -8.23 -5.74
C GLN A 42 -0.89 -8.88 -6.43
N ALA A 43 -1.11 -9.62 -7.53
CA ALA A 43 -0.03 -10.25 -8.28
C ALA A 43 0.80 -9.21 -9.03
N ASP A 44 0.16 -8.17 -9.56
CA ASP A 44 0.83 -7.04 -10.21
C ASP A 44 1.71 -6.30 -9.20
N TYR A 45 1.19 -6.03 -8.00
CA TYR A 45 1.97 -5.41 -6.92
C TYR A 45 3.19 -6.24 -6.55
N ALA A 46 3.03 -7.55 -6.36
CA ALA A 46 4.14 -8.43 -6.01
C ALA A 46 5.21 -8.49 -7.12
N SER A 47 4.79 -8.55 -8.38
CA SER A 47 5.67 -8.57 -9.55
C SER A 47 6.42 -7.23 -9.71
N LEU A 48 5.71 -6.10 -9.58
CA LEU A 48 6.32 -4.77 -9.61
C LEU A 48 7.31 -4.59 -8.46
N GLN A 49 6.95 -4.98 -7.24
CA GLN A 49 7.83 -4.89 -6.08
C GLN A 49 9.12 -5.67 -6.32
N LYS A 50 9.03 -6.89 -6.89
CA LYS A 50 10.21 -7.66 -7.29
C LYS A 50 11.07 -6.90 -8.29
N ALA A 51 10.48 -6.34 -9.34
CA ALA A 51 11.20 -5.56 -10.35
C ALA A 51 11.90 -4.34 -9.74
N VAL A 52 11.26 -3.65 -8.79
CA VAL A 52 11.86 -2.52 -8.06
C VAL A 52 13.04 -2.97 -7.22
N HIS A 53 12.91 -4.06 -6.44
CA HIS A 53 14.04 -4.58 -5.66
C HIS A 53 15.21 -5.04 -6.54
N ASP A 54 14.91 -5.72 -7.65
CA ASP A 54 15.92 -6.17 -8.61
C ASP A 54 16.65 -4.97 -9.24
N ALA A 55 15.94 -3.88 -9.55
CA ALA A 55 16.54 -2.64 -10.05
C ALA A 55 17.42 -1.96 -8.99
N VAL A 56 16.91 -1.78 -7.78
CA VAL A 56 17.65 -1.19 -6.65
C VAL A 56 18.93 -1.97 -6.36
N ALA A 57 18.89 -3.29 -6.47
CA ALA A 57 20.05 -4.14 -6.21
C ALA A 57 21.09 -4.11 -7.34
N ASN A 58 20.67 -4.08 -8.60
CA ASN A 58 21.53 -4.43 -9.73
C ASN A 58 21.79 -3.31 -10.74
N LYS A 59 21.01 -2.23 -10.70
CA LYS A 59 21.15 -1.11 -11.65
C LYS A 59 22.05 -0.02 -11.10
N ALA A 60 22.80 0.61 -12.00
CA ALA A 60 23.53 1.83 -11.68
C ALA A 60 22.56 3.01 -11.53
N ASP A 61 23.00 4.07 -10.87
CA ASP A 61 22.21 5.31 -10.83
C ASP A 61 22.07 5.87 -12.26
N GLY A 62 20.85 6.27 -12.61
CA GLY A 62 20.46 6.71 -13.96
C GLY A 62 20.15 5.57 -14.93
N GLU A 63 20.48 4.32 -14.61
CA GLU A 63 20.15 3.17 -15.46
C GLU A 63 18.70 2.72 -15.21
N SER A 64 17.91 2.63 -16.28
CA SER A 64 16.49 2.28 -16.20
C SER A 64 16.25 0.81 -16.50
N THR A 65 15.22 0.23 -15.86
CA THR A 65 14.59 -1.02 -16.32
C THR A 65 13.10 -0.78 -16.57
N THR A 66 12.53 -1.55 -17.49
CA THR A 66 11.10 -1.49 -17.78
C THR A 66 10.40 -2.71 -17.19
N TRP A 67 9.17 -2.51 -16.75
CA TRP A 67 8.30 -3.57 -16.26
C TRP A 67 6.90 -3.38 -16.81
N SER A 68 6.15 -4.47 -16.91
CA SER A 68 4.70 -4.39 -17.11
C SER A 68 4.01 -5.60 -16.48
N ASN A 69 2.70 -5.48 -16.22
CA ASN A 69 1.89 -6.59 -15.75
C ASN A 69 1.48 -7.57 -16.87
N GLU A 70 2.27 -7.68 -17.93
CA GLU A 70 2.03 -8.62 -19.02
C GLU A 70 2.03 -10.07 -18.50
N GLY A 71 1.07 -10.87 -18.96
CA GLY A 71 0.86 -12.24 -18.47
C GLY A 71 0.09 -12.34 -17.14
N SER A 72 -0.19 -11.21 -16.46
CA SER A 72 -1.15 -11.20 -15.35
C SER A 72 -2.58 -11.39 -15.88
N ARG A 73 -3.48 -11.94 -15.05
CA ARG A 73 -4.93 -11.99 -15.34
C ARG A 73 -5.62 -10.67 -14.98
N ASN A 74 -5.00 -9.53 -15.31
CA ASN A 74 -5.57 -8.20 -15.14
C ASN A 74 -6.01 -7.65 -16.51
N SER A 75 -7.18 -7.02 -16.57
CA SER A 75 -7.72 -6.44 -17.80
C SER A 75 -7.06 -5.11 -18.16
N VAL A 76 -6.51 -4.39 -17.19
CA VAL A 76 -5.83 -3.11 -17.41
C VAL A 76 -4.33 -3.33 -17.48
N ARG A 77 -3.72 -2.95 -18.60
CA ARG A 77 -2.27 -2.94 -18.77
C ARG A 77 -1.66 -1.78 -17.97
N VAL A 78 -0.67 -2.10 -17.16
CA VAL A 78 0.15 -1.14 -16.42
C VAL A 78 1.61 -1.37 -16.82
N ASN A 79 2.30 -0.28 -17.14
CA ASN A 79 3.72 -0.29 -17.49
C ASN A 79 4.48 0.59 -16.50
N SER A 80 5.76 0.26 -16.29
CA SER A 80 6.65 1.04 -15.44
C SER A 80 8.03 1.23 -16.04
N THR A 81 8.63 2.38 -15.73
CA THR A 81 10.07 2.62 -15.82
C THR A 81 10.60 2.82 -14.40
N ILE A 82 11.65 2.06 -14.05
CA ILE A 82 12.26 2.05 -12.72
C ILE A 82 13.71 2.47 -12.86
N THR A 83 14.12 3.51 -12.14
CA THR A 83 15.44 4.13 -12.25
C THR A 83 15.97 4.49 -10.87
N PRO A 84 16.97 3.77 -10.32
CA PRO A 84 17.75 4.28 -9.20
C PRO A 84 18.36 5.62 -9.58
N SER A 85 18.23 6.64 -8.74
CA SER A 85 18.60 8.01 -9.11
C SER A 85 19.72 8.58 -8.25
N ASN A 86 19.88 8.11 -7.03
CA ASN A 86 20.88 8.65 -6.10
C ASN A 86 21.27 7.61 -5.06
N THR A 87 22.51 7.15 -5.10
CA THR A 87 23.11 6.26 -4.09
C THR A 87 23.90 7.06 -3.06
N GLN A 88 23.50 6.99 -1.79
CA GLN A 88 24.29 7.51 -0.67
C GLN A 88 24.94 6.37 0.13
N LYS A 89 26.17 6.59 0.62
CA LYS A 89 26.88 5.64 1.49
C LYS A 89 27.34 6.34 2.76
N GLU A 90 27.05 5.73 3.90
CA GLU A 90 27.47 6.18 5.22
C GLU A 90 27.93 4.98 6.05
N GLY A 91 29.24 4.81 6.20
CA GLY A 91 29.81 3.60 6.79
C GLY A 91 29.38 2.35 6.02
N ASP A 92 28.79 1.39 6.73
CA ASP A 92 28.26 0.15 6.14
C ASP A 92 26.82 0.28 5.61
N LYS A 93 26.21 1.46 5.75
CA LYS A 93 24.86 1.73 5.25
C LYS A 93 24.93 2.26 3.81
N THR A 94 24.17 1.65 2.91
CA THR A 94 23.94 2.17 1.56
C THR A 94 22.46 2.47 1.39
N CYS A 95 22.13 3.68 0.96
CA CYS A 95 20.77 4.10 0.64
C CYS A 95 20.64 4.50 -0.82
N ARG A 96 19.46 4.32 -1.39
CA ARG A 96 19.13 4.58 -2.79
C ARG A 96 17.76 5.23 -2.89
N ASP A 97 17.72 6.41 -3.48
CA ASP A 97 16.50 6.97 -4.04
C ASP A 97 16.22 6.29 -5.39
N THR A 98 14.97 5.97 -5.65
CA THR A 98 14.55 5.32 -6.90
C THR A 98 13.31 6.01 -7.43
N GLU A 99 13.29 6.34 -8.71
CA GLU A 99 12.08 6.79 -9.40
C GLU A 99 11.36 5.59 -10.02
N VAL A 100 10.06 5.48 -9.76
CA VAL A 100 9.19 4.47 -10.36
C VAL A 100 8.04 5.21 -11.03
N VAL A 101 8.09 5.32 -12.35
CA VAL A 101 7.03 5.92 -13.15
C VAL A 101 6.07 4.82 -13.58
N LEU A 102 4.80 4.94 -13.21
CA LEU A 102 3.73 4.01 -13.60
C LEU A 102 2.80 4.69 -14.60
N ASN A 103 2.39 3.96 -15.62
CA ASN A 103 1.48 4.45 -16.66
C ASN A 103 0.36 3.44 -16.91
N ALA A 104 -0.88 3.93 -16.94
CA ALA A 104 -2.07 3.14 -17.28
C ALA A 104 -3.21 4.05 -17.74
N LYS A 105 -3.94 3.66 -18.79
CA LYS A 105 -5.13 4.38 -19.30
C LYS A 105 -4.93 5.90 -19.51
N GLY A 106 -3.76 6.31 -20.01
CA GLY A 106 -3.42 7.72 -20.23
C GLY A 106 -3.08 8.51 -18.95
N GLN A 107 -3.06 7.86 -17.79
CA GLN A 107 -2.61 8.43 -16.53
C GLN A 107 -1.17 8.03 -16.25
N SER A 108 -0.44 8.93 -15.60
CA SER A 108 0.92 8.71 -15.13
C SER A 108 1.00 8.99 -13.63
N MET A 109 1.82 8.22 -12.92
CA MET A 109 2.08 8.42 -11.50
C MET A 109 3.53 8.08 -11.20
N THR A 110 4.24 9.03 -10.58
CA THR A 110 5.64 8.85 -10.21
C THR A 110 5.74 8.61 -8.70
N LEU A 111 6.35 7.49 -8.33
CA LEU A 111 6.72 7.16 -6.96
C LEU A 111 8.22 7.37 -6.79
N ARG A 112 8.63 7.80 -5.60
CA ARG A 112 10.05 8.04 -5.26
C ARG A 112 10.44 7.27 -3.99
N PRO A 113 10.42 5.93 -3.99
CA PRO A 113 10.81 5.18 -2.81
C PRO A 113 12.30 5.36 -2.46
N HIS A 114 12.58 5.40 -1.15
CA HIS A 114 13.92 5.41 -0.59
C HIS A 114 14.20 4.03 0.03
N PHE A 115 15.25 3.35 -0.41
CA PHE A 115 15.63 2.04 0.10
C PHE A 115 17.01 2.12 0.76
N CYS A 116 17.20 1.44 1.88
CA CYS A 116 18.51 1.31 2.50
C CYS A 116 18.84 -0.16 2.79
N ARG A 117 20.12 -0.49 2.76
CA ARG A 117 20.68 -1.75 3.27
C ARG A 117 21.90 -1.48 4.15
N THR A 118 22.26 -2.45 4.97
CA THR A 118 23.50 -2.48 5.73
C THR A 118 24.34 -3.67 5.26
N GLY A 119 25.58 -3.43 4.87
CA GLY A 119 26.46 -4.43 4.27
C GLY A 119 25.81 -5.10 3.06
N GLU A 120 25.84 -6.43 3.06
CA GLU A 120 25.19 -7.28 2.04
C GLU A 120 23.74 -7.66 2.40
N GLY A 121 23.17 -7.02 3.42
CA GLY A 121 21.79 -7.25 3.84
C GLY A 121 20.74 -6.84 2.80
N ALA A 122 19.47 -7.13 3.13
CA ALA A 122 18.34 -6.81 2.27
C ALA A 122 18.13 -5.29 2.13
N TRP A 123 17.68 -4.87 0.94
CA TRP A 123 17.17 -3.51 0.71
C TRP A 123 15.80 -3.35 1.36
N VAL A 124 15.68 -2.42 2.29
CA VAL A 124 14.47 -2.14 3.06
C VAL A 124 13.95 -0.75 2.71
N PHE A 125 12.66 -0.67 2.36
CA PHE A 125 11.99 0.61 2.14
C PHE A 125 12.00 1.43 3.43
N GLN A 126 12.34 2.71 3.30
CA GLN A 126 12.36 3.65 4.39
C GLN A 126 11.17 4.59 4.25
N LYS A 127 10.36 4.65 5.30
CA LYS A 127 9.30 5.66 5.39
C LYS A 127 9.96 7.03 5.56
N GLN A 128 9.75 7.92 4.60
CA GLN A 128 10.13 9.33 4.74
C GLN A 128 9.07 10.03 5.60
N HIS A 129 9.53 10.92 6.48
CA HIS A 129 8.72 11.68 7.43
C HIS A 129 8.38 13.07 6.89
#